data_AF-A0AAD1MGA2-F1
#
_entry.id   AF-A0AAD1MGA2-F1
#
_cell.length_a   1.000
_cell.length_b   1.000
_cell.length_c   1.000
_cell.angle_alpha   90.00
_cell.angle_beta   90.00
_cell.angle_gamma   90.00
#
_symmetry.space_group_name_H-M   'P 1'
#
loop_
_entity.id
_entity.type
_entity.pdbx_description
1 polymer ?
#
loop_
_entity_poly.entity_id
_entity_poly.type
_entity_poly.pdbx_seq_one_letter_code
_entity_poly.pdbx_strand_id
1 'polypeptide(L)'
;MQAIESEANNVRRQLLFGTVAAGLAIGLIGAPIASADDEGFLNELRANGFPGLTVGDAQMPDGVVVANGWMACNRLHLGEKPEQTLAQLNPNDLDKGRMLLNAAQHHLCPDTL
;
A
#
# COMPACT_ATOMS: atom_id res chain seq x y z
N MET A 1 18.36 -13.53 31.93
CA MET A 1 19.12 -12.30 31.61
C MET A 1 20.28 -12.70 30.71
N GLN A 2 20.34 -12.06 29.54
CA GLN A 2 21.48 -11.82 28.65
C GLN A 2 22.30 -13.02 28.12
N ALA A 3 22.27 -13.19 26.79
CA ALA A 3 23.44 -13.19 25.90
C ALA A 3 23.21 -14.13 24.71
N ILE A 4 22.86 -13.58 23.54
CA ILE A 4 23.11 -14.24 22.25
C ILE A 4 23.50 -13.15 21.24
N GLU A 5 24.72 -12.63 21.41
CA GLU A 5 25.55 -12.21 20.28
C GLU A 5 26.32 -13.44 19.78
N SER A 6 26.81 -13.36 18.53
CA SER A 6 27.44 -14.43 17.72
C SER A 6 26.40 -15.32 17.04
N GLU A 7 26.34 -15.45 15.72
CA GLU A 7 27.45 -15.64 14.80
C GLU A 7 27.14 -15.08 13.40
N ALA A 8 27.94 -14.11 12.97
CA ALA A 8 28.17 -13.84 11.56
C ALA A 8 29.31 -14.75 11.10
N ASN A 9 29.02 -15.92 10.50
CA ASN A 9 29.93 -16.49 9.52
C ASN A 9 29.33 -17.65 8.71
N ASN A 10 29.44 -17.53 7.39
CA ASN A 10 29.90 -18.61 6.52
C ASN A 10 29.04 -19.87 6.37
N VAL A 11 27.97 -19.81 5.57
CA VAL A 11 27.41 -21.04 4.95
C VAL A 11 27.16 -20.79 3.46
N ARG A 12 28.25 -20.48 2.74
CA ARG A 12 28.30 -20.49 1.28
C ARG A 12 28.78 -21.86 0.82
N ARG A 13 27.96 -22.90 0.98
CA ARG A 13 28.03 -24.23 0.32
C ARG A 13 27.10 -25.18 1.06
N GLN A 14 25.94 -25.48 0.48
CA GLN A 14 25.36 -26.82 0.43
C GLN A 14 24.06 -26.77 -0.36
N LEU A 15 24.23 -26.92 -1.66
CA LEU A 15 23.20 -27.25 -2.61
C LEU A 15 22.79 -28.72 -2.40
N LEU A 16 21.46 -28.91 -2.29
CA LEU A 16 20.66 -30.02 -2.83
C LEU A 16 20.51 -31.34 -2.04
N PHE A 17 19.25 -31.79 -2.11
CA PHE A 17 18.69 -33.14 -1.95
C PHE A 17 18.19 -33.59 -0.57
N GLY A 18 16.86 -33.69 -0.47
CA GLY A 18 16.25 -34.95 -0.02
C GLY A 18 15.17 -34.89 1.06
N THR A 19 13.95 -35.27 0.66
CA THR A 19 12.91 -35.99 1.42
C THR A 19 12.01 -35.25 2.45
N VAL A 20 10.70 -35.42 2.19
CA VAL A 20 9.52 -34.92 2.91
C VAL A 20 9.29 -35.69 4.22
N ALA A 21 9.10 -34.97 5.33
CA ALA A 21 8.39 -35.47 6.50
C ALA A 21 7.75 -34.29 7.26
N ALA A 22 6.46 -34.43 7.57
CA ALA A 22 5.60 -33.42 8.17
C ALA A 22 6.18 -32.79 9.45
N GLY A 23 6.15 -31.46 9.52
CA GLY A 23 6.55 -30.70 10.69
C GLY A 23 6.06 -29.26 10.60
N LEU A 24 4.94 -28.99 11.27
CA LEU A 24 4.49 -27.69 11.76
C LEU A 24 4.56 -26.49 10.79
N ALA A 25 3.38 -26.23 10.21
CA ALA A 25 2.81 -24.91 10.03
C ALA A 25 3.46 -23.79 10.89
N ILE A 26 4.45 -23.10 10.33
CA ILE A 26 4.72 -21.68 10.59
C ILE A 26 5.04 -21.03 9.24
N GLY A 27 4.12 -21.25 8.29
CA GLY A 27 4.06 -20.51 7.04
C GLY A 27 3.04 -19.40 7.17
N LEU A 28 3.21 -18.49 8.14
CA LEU A 28 2.80 -17.10 7.91
C LEU A 28 3.82 -16.49 6.92
N ILE A 29 3.90 -17.08 5.73
CA ILE A 29 3.97 -16.26 4.52
C ILE A 29 2.50 -15.78 4.45
N GLY A 30 2.07 -14.81 5.26
CA GLY A 30 2.71 -13.51 5.19
C GLY A 30 2.86 -13.21 3.71
N ALA A 31 1.80 -13.44 2.91
CA ALA A 31 1.69 -12.77 1.63
C ALA A 31 2.09 -11.35 1.99
N PRO A 32 3.19 -10.81 1.42
CA PRO A 32 3.44 -9.42 1.62
C PRO A 32 2.09 -8.81 1.24
N ILE A 33 1.45 -8.10 2.18
CA ILE A 33 0.68 -6.93 1.80
C ILE A 33 1.67 -6.23 0.90
N ALA A 34 1.56 -6.50 -0.41
CA ALA A 34 2.57 -6.18 -1.39
C ALA A 34 2.81 -4.72 -1.12
N SER A 35 4.00 -4.39 -0.59
CA SER A 35 4.23 -3.13 0.09
C SER A 35 3.61 -2.07 -0.79
N ALA A 36 2.43 -1.58 -0.38
CA ALA A 36 1.66 -0.75 -1.27
C ALA A 36 2.58 0.39 -1.60
N ASP A 37 2.67 0.67 -2.89
CA ASP A 37 3.74 1.50 -3.39
C ASP A 37 3.39 2.95 -3.06
N ASP A 38 3.49 3.31 -1.77
CA ASP A 38 3.15 4.62 -1.24
C ASP A 38 3.99 5.69 -1.94
N GLU A 39 5.26 5.36 -2.23
CA GLU A 39 6.16 6.21 -2.99
C GLU A 39 5.71 6.36 -4.45
N GLY A 40 5.35 5.27 -5.14
CA GLY A 40 4.81 5.32 -6.50
C GLY A 40 3.47 6.02 -6.58
N PHE A 41 2.58 5.81 -5.61
CA PHE A 41 1.31 6.51 -5.46
C PHE A 41 1.53 8.03 -5.34
N LEU A 42 2.40 8.47 -4.43
CA LEU A 42 2.74 9.88 -4.28
C LEU A 42 3.43 10.44 -5.53
N ASN A 43 4.25 9.63 -6.19
CA ASN A 43 4.94 10.03 -7.41
C ASN A 43 3.98 10.19 -8.60
N GLU A 44 3.02 9.27 -8.77
CA GLU A 44 1.97 9.37 -9.78
C GLU A 44 1.10 10.60 -9.52
N LEU A 45 0.70 10.85 -8.27
CA LEU A 45 -0.05 12.05 -7.92
C LEU A 45 0.71 13.33 -8.30
N ARG A 46 2.00 13.40 -7.94
CA ARG A 46 2.85 14.55 -8.27
C ARG A 46 3.02 14.72 -9.79
N ALA A 47 3.19 13.62 -10.52
CA ALA A 47 3.32 13.62 -11.98
C ALA A 47 2.02 14.10 -12.68
N ASN A 48 0.87 13.80 -12.10
CA ASN A 48 -0.44 14.26 -12.59
C ASN A 48 -0.83 15.68 -12.10
N GLY A 49 0.06 16.37 -11.39
CA GLY A 49 -0.19 17.73 -10.91
C GLY A 49 -1.16 17.80 -9.73
N PHE A 50 -1.24 16.74 -8.92
CA PHE A 50 -2.07 16.72 -7.72
C PHE A 50 -1.69 17.87 -6.78
N PRO A 51 -2.62 18.77 -6.44
CA PRO A 51 -2.32 19.95 -5.64
C PRO A 51 -2.11 19.65 -4.15
N GLY A 52 -2.28 18.39 -3.75
CA GLY A 52 -2.29 17.99 -2.34
C GLY A 52 -3.69 18.04 -1.72
N LEU A 53 -3.79 17.51 -0.50
CA LEU A 53 -4.98 17.66 0.34
C LEU A 53 -4.79 18.86 1.28
N THR A 54 -5.82 19.65 1.52
CA THR A 54 -5.74 20.85 2.36
C THR A 54 -6.81 20.84 3.45
N VAL A 55 -6.47 21.36 4.64
CA VAL A 55 -7.47 21.69 5.70
C VAL A 55 -7.39 23.19 5.95
N GLY A 56 -8.47 23.92 5.63
CA GLY A 56 -8.39 25.37 5.52
C GLY A 56 -7.34 25.75 4.47
N ASP A 57 -6.40 26.60 4.85
CA ASP A 57 -5.29 27.04 3.98
C ASP A 57 -4.00 26.22 4.17
N ALA A 58 -4.01 25.18 5.02
CA ALA A 58 -2.82 24.38 5.31
C ALA A 58 -2.75 23.12 4.43
N GLN A 59 -1.59 22.92 3.80
CA GLN A 59 -1.26 21.70 3.08
C GLN A 59 -1.07 20.53 4.07
N MET A 60 -1.80 19.45 3.85
CA MET A 60 -1.63 18.21 4.62
C MET A 60 -0.32 17.51 4.22
N PRO A 61 0.33 16.81 5.16
CA PRO A 61 1.53 16.02 4.87
C PRO A 61 1.20 14.77 4.04
N ASP A 62 2.19 14.27 3.31
CA ASP A 62 2.08 13.12 2.41
C ASP A 62 1.48 11.88 3.08
N GLY A 63 1.80 11.62 4.35
CA GLY A 63 1.22 10.51 5.10
C GLY A 63 -0.32 10.55 5.20
N VAL A 64 -0.92 11.75 5.20
CA VAL A 64 -2.38 11.91 5.18
C VAL A 64 -2.94 11.68 3.79
N VAL A 65 -2.19 12.04 2.74
CA VAL A 65 -2.56 11.75 1.34
C VAL A 65 -2.57 10.24 1.10
N VAL A 66 -1.52 9.54 1.55
CA VAL A 66 -1.42 8.07 1.53
C VAL A 66 -2.57 7.43 2.29
N ALA A 67 -2.85 7.89 3.52
CA ALA A 67 -3.97 7.38 4.31
C ALA A 67 -5.33 7.57 3.59
N ASN A 68 -5.53 8.67 2.87
CA ASN A 68 -6.73 8.87 2.06
C ASN A 68 -6.81 7.91 0.87
N GLY A 69 -5.70 7.63 0.19
CA GLY A 69 -5.62 6.61 -0.86
C GLY A 69 -6.04 5.24 -0.33
N TRP A 70 -5.51 4.86 0.83
CA TRP A 70 -5.89 3.61 1.51
C TRP A 70 -7.35 3.55 1.94
N MET A 71 -7.92 4.65 2.46
CA MET A 71 -9.35 4.71 2.78
C MET A 71 -10.23 4.55 1.53
N ALA A 72 -9.80 5.12 0.40
CA ALA A 72 -10.49 4.92 -0.88
C ALA A 72 -10.43 3.45 -1.30
N CYS A 73 -9.25 2.82 -1.25
CA CYS A 73 -9.08 1.39 -1.50
C CYS A 73 -9.95 0.50 -0.61
N ASN A 74 -10.06 0.82 0.68
CA ASN A 74 -10.90 0.08 1.61
C ASN A 74 -12.40 0.15 1.21
N ARG A 75 -12.87 1.30 0.70
CA ARG A 75 -14.25 1.42 0.19
C ARG A 75 -14.46 0.57 -1.06
N LEU A 76 -13.50 0.56 -1.98
CA LEU A 76 -13.55 -0.30 -3.18
C LEU A 76 -13.58 -1.79 -2.80
N HIS A 77 -12.77 -2.20 -1.81
CA HIS A 77 -12.77 -3.57 -1.27
C HIS A 77 -14.11 -3.97 -0.65
N LEU A 78 -14.86 -3.01 -0.09
CA LEU A 78 -16.20 -3.23 0.44
C LEU A 78 -17.27 -3.32 -0.66
N GLY A 79 -16.88 -3.18 -1.93
CA GLY A 79 -17.77 -3.27 -3.09
C GLY A 79 -18.38 -1.94 -3.52
N GLU A 80 -17.92 -0.80 -2.98
CA GLU A 80 -18.27 0.49 -3.57
C GLU A 80 -17.65 0.64 -4.95
N LYS A 81 -18.41 1.16 -5.91
CA LYS A 81 -17.85 1.52 -7.20
C LYS A 81 -17.07 2.83 -7.12
N PRO A 82 -16.03 3.02 -7.95
CA PRO A 82 -15.26 4.26 -8.01
C PRO A 82 -16.13 5.52 -8.10
N GLU A 83 -17.19 5.47 -8.91
CA GLU A 83 -18.12 6.60 -9.09
C GLU A 83 -18.91 6.91 -7.82
N GLN A 84 -19.25 5.90 -7.01
CA GLN A 84 -19.94 6.08 -5.73
C GLN A 84 -18.99 6.65 -4.67
N THR A 85 -17.75 6.20 -4.65
CA THR A 85 -16.69 6.73 -3.77
C THR A 85 -16.41 8.20 -4.08
N LEU A 86 -16.40 8.59 -5.37
CA LEU A 86 -16.27 9.98 -5.82
C LEU A 86 -17.52 10.83 -5.56
N ALA A 87 -18.73 10.25 -5.69
CA ALA A 87 -19.98 10.97 -5.44
C ALA A 87 -20.13 11.45 -3.98
N GLN A 88 -19.34 10.90 -3.05
CA GLN A 88 -19.30 11.33 -1.65
C GLN A 88 -18.45 12.59 -1.42
N LEU A 89 -17.70 13.05 -2.43
CA LEU A 89 -16.84 14.22 -2.34
C LEU A 89 -17.56 15.51 -2.71
N ASN A 90 -17.02 16.63 -2.27
CA ASN A 90 -17.47 17.94 -2.71
C ASN A 90 -17.22 18.09 -4.23
N PRO A 91 -18.14 18.67 -5.01
CA PRO A 91 -17.94 18.94 -6.43
C PRO A 91 -16.60 19.60 -6.78
N ASN A 92 -16.10 20.49 -5.91
CA ASN A 92 -14.84 21.19 -6.09
C ASN A 92 -13.59 20.30 -5.92
N ASP A 93 -13.74 19.13 -5.29
CA ASP A 93 -12.66 18.18 -5.03
C ASP A 93 -12.78 16.90 -5.87
N LEU A 94 -13.76 16.82 -6.78
CA LEU A 94 -13.97 15.63 -7.62
C LEU A 94 -12.76 15.28 -8.47
N ASP A 95 -12.08 16.27 -9.05
CA ASP A 95 -10.90 16.01 -9.88
C ASP A 95 -9.71 15.54 -9.05
N LYS A 96 -9.49 16.13 -7.87
CA LYS A 96 -8.48 15.66 -6.91
C LYS A 96 -8.78 14.24 -6.44
N GLY A 97 -10.05 13.99 -6.11
CA GLY A 97 -10.54 12.67 -5.71
C GLY A 97 -10.33 11.63 -6.80
N ARG A 98 -10.56 11.99 -8.06
CA ARG A 98 -10.35 11.09 -9.20
C ARG A 98 -8.87 10.78 -9.41
N MET A 99 -7.98 11.79 -9.30
CA MET A 99 -6.54 11.58 -9.37
C MET A 99 -6.06 10.65 -8.24
N LEU A 100 -6.49 10.92 -7.01
CA LEU A 100 -6.14 10.13 -5.84
C LEU A 100 -6.67 8.69 -5.93
N LEU A 101 -7.90 8.51 -6.37
CA LEU A 101 -8.51 7.19 -6.54
C LEU A 101 -7.80 6.37 -7.61
N ASN A 102 -7.50 6.97 -8.76
CA ASN A 102 -6.83 6.29 -9.87
C ASN A 102 -5.41 5.85 -9.49
N ALA A 103 -4.63 6.76 -8.88
CA ALA A 103 -3.30 6.43 -8.38
C ALA A 103 -3.35 5.37 -7.27
N ALA A 104 -4.35 5.45 -6.38
CA ALA A 104 -4.54 4.46 -5.33
C ALA A 104 -4.87 3.08 -5.91
N GLN A 105 -5.73 3.01 -6.93
CA GLN A 105 -6.02 1.76 -7.62
C GLN A 105 -4.78 1.20 -8.33
N HIS A 106 -3.93 2.02 -8.96
CA HIS A 106 -2.72 1.51 -9.62
C HIS A 106 -1.64 1.03 -8.66
N HIS A 107 -1.42 1.73 -7.54
CA HIS A 107 -0.26 1.51 -6.67
C HIS A 107 -0.60 0.88 -5.31
N LEU A 108 -1.76 1.20 -4.74
CA LEU A 108 -2.15 0.76 -3.40
C LEU A 108 -3.07 -0.46 -3.40
N CYS A 109 -4.06 -0.50 -4.29
CA CYS A 109 -5.05 -1.57 -4.42
C CYS A 109 -5.32 -1.99 -5.87
N PRO A 110 -4.31 -2.57 -6.57
CA PRO A 110 -4.42 -3.01 -7.96
C PRO A 110 -5.42 -4.16 -8.17
N ASP A 111 -5.85 -4.81 -7.10
CA ASP A 111 -6.89 -5.84 -7.11
C ASP A 111 -8.31 -5.29 -7.25
N THR A 112 -8.48 -3.95 -7.15
CA THR A 112 -9.78 -3.27 -7.26
C THR A 112 -10.06 -2.68 -8.65
N LEU A 113 -9.22 -2.97 -9.63
CA LEU A 113 -9.38 -2.58 -11.06
C LEU A 113 -10.20 -3.60 -11.85
#